data_AF-A0A7Z9MUI0-F1
#
_entry.id   AF-A0A7Z9MUI0-F1
#
_cell.length_a   1.000
_cell.length_b   1.000
_cell.length_c   1.000
_cell.angle_alpha   90.00
_cell.angle_beta   90.00
_cell.angle_gamma   90.00
#
_symmetry.space_group_name_H-M   'P 1'
#
loop_
_entity.id
_entity.type
_entity.pdbx_description
1 polymer ?
#
loop_
_entity_poly.entity_id
_entity_poly.type
_entity_poly.pdbx_seq_one_letter_code
_entity_poly.pdbx_strand_id
1 'polypeptide(L)'
;SAAQIILDETTLFLALGDVIDITNEKARLQKEITKLIGEAGKIRKKLSNEEFMAQAPSHVIEKQRERLLEADQSRHKLEEAVGRLSSV
;
A
#
# COMPACT_ATOMS: atom_id res chain seq x y z
N SER A 1 -22.94 -6.68 7.54
CA SER A 1 -22.01 -6.09 8.51
C SER A 1 -21.57 -4.72 8.00
N ALA A 2 -21.51 -3.67 8.83
CA ALA A 2 -21.16 -2.31 8.40
C ALA A 2 -19.92 -1.81 9.15
N ALA A 3 -18.99 -1.16 8.45
CA ALA A 3 -17.88 -0.45 9.05
C ALA A 3 -18.22 1.05 9.15
N GLN A 4 -18.02 1.63 10.34
CA GLN A 4 -18.28 3.04 10.61
C GLN A 4 -16.98 3.84 10.53
N ILE A 5 -17.00 4.96 9.81
CA ILE A 5 -16.01 6.04 9.95
C ILE A 5 -16.78 7.30 10.36
N ILE A 6 -16.37 7.90 11.48
CA ILE A 6 -16.94 9.13 12.01
C ILE A 6 -16.03 10.27 11.56
N LEU A 7 -16.55 11.15 10.71
CA LEU A 7 -16.00 12.49 10.49
C LEU A 7 -17.09 13.47 10.94
N ASP A 8 -16.69 14.43 11.78
CA ASP A 8 -17.41 15.62 12.25
C ASP A 8 -18.88 15.74 11.79
N GLU A 9 -19.78 15.34 12.70
CA GLU A 9 -21.24 15.48 12.68
C GLU A 9 -21.99 15.11 11.38
N THR A 10 -21.39 14.32 10.49
CA THR A 10 -22.11 13.70 9.38
C THR A 10 -21.57 12.30 9.13
N THR A 11 -22.23 11.31 9.73
CA THR A 11 -22.03 9.90 9.37
C THR A 11 -22.50 9.73 7.93
N LEU A 12 -21.57 9.76 6.97
CA LEU A 12 -21.88 9.49 5.57
C LEU A 12 -22.13 7.98 5.42
N PHE A 13 -23.37 7.57 5.61
CA PHE A 13 -23.85 6.33 5.03
C PHE A 13 -23.88 6.57 3.51
N LEU A 14 -22.82 6.20 2.81
CA LEU A 14 -22.95 5.85 1.41
C LEU A 14 -23.89 4.64 1.38
N ALA A 15 -25.19 4.91 1.27
CA ALA A 15 -26.13 3.94 0.73
C ALA A 15 -25.58 3.63 -0.66
N LEU A 16 -24.81 2.53 -0.73
CA LEU A 16 -24.23 2.01 -1.94
C LEU A 16 -25.41 1.66 -2.84
N GLY A 17 -25.79 2.60 -3.70
CA GLY A 17 -26.70 2.35 -4.79
C GLY A 17 -26.10 1.22 -5.63
N ASP A 18 -26.63 0.03 -5.40
CA ASP A 18 -26.65 -1.17 -6.23
C ASP A 18 -25.39 -1.77 -6.88
N VAL A 19 -24.21 -1.13 -6.97
CA VAL A 19 -23.05 -1.80 -7.62
C VAL A 19 -21.68 -1.26 -7.14
N ILE A 20 -21.25 -1.54 -5.90
CA ILE A 20 -19.80 -1.71 -5.69
C ILE A 20 -19.51 -3.17 -6.00
N ASP A 21 -18.90 -3.43 -7.14
CA ASP A 21 -18.29 -4.72 -7.39
C ASP A 21 -17.05 -4.83 -6.49
N ILE A 22 -17.28 -5.34 -5.28
CA ILE A 22 -16.25 -5.61 -4.26
C ILE A 22 -15.15 -6.50 -4.84
N THR A 23 -15.48 -7.37 -5.79
CA THR A 23 -14.52 -8.21 -6.50
C THR A 23 -13.60 -7.36 -7.36
N ASN A 24 -14.14 -6.42 -8.15
CA ASN A 24 -13.34 -5.50 -8.95
C ASN A 24 -12.49 -4.56 -8.10
N GLU A 25 -13.04 -4.02 -7.01
CA GLU A 25 -12.28 -3.12 -6.13
C GLU A 25 -11.16 -3.87 -5.40
N LYS A 26 -11.43 -5.09 -4.92
CA LYS A 26 -10.40 -5.97 -4.36
C LYS A 26 -9.32 -6.30 -5.39
N ALA A 27 -9.69 -6.61 -6.62
CA ALA A 27 -8.73 -6.89 -7.70
C ALA A 27 -7.86 -5.66 -8.03
N ARG A 28 -8.45 -4.45 -8.02
CA ARG A 28 -7.73 -3.19 -8.22
C ARG A 28 -6.69 -2.99 -7.12
N LEU A 29 -7.09 -3.12 -5.85
CA LEU A 29 -6.22 -2.98 -4.69
C LEU A 29 -5.10 -4.04 -4.66
N GLN A 30 -5.41 -5.30 -4.98
CA GLN A 30 -4.41 -6.38 -5.08
C GLN A 30 -3.38 -6.11 -6.18
N LYS A 31 -3.80 -5.55 -7.32
CA LYS A 31 -2.89 -5.16 -8.40
C LYS A 31 -1.95 -4.04 -7.96
N GLU A 32 -2.45 -3.09 -7.17
CA GLU A 32 -1.66 -1.99 -6.61
C GLU A 32 -0.64 -2.48 -5.58
N ILE A 33 -1.06 -3.37 -4.66
CA ILE A 33 -0.19 -4.08 -3.72
C ILE A 33 0.94 -4.80 -4.47
N THR A 34 0.60 -5.53 -5.54
CA THR A 34 1.59 -6.27 -6.34
C THR A 34 2.65 -5.35 -6.96
N LYS A 35 2.24 -4.16 -7.43
CA LYS A 35 3.18 -3.16 -7.96
C LYS A 35 4.14 -2.67 -6.88
N LEU A 36 3.61 -2.33 -5.70
CA LEU A 36 4.42 -1.86 -4.56
C LEU A 36 5.40 -2.94 -4.08
N ILE A 37 4.99 -4.21 -4.03
CA ILE A 37 5.88 -5.34 -3.74
C ILE A 37 7.03 -5.42 -4.75
N GLY A 38 6.71 -5.28 -6.05
CA GLY A 38 7.72 -5.30 -7.11
C GLY A 38 8.71 -4.13 -7.01
N GLU A 39 8.23 -2.93 -6.69
CA GLU A 39 9.06 -1.74 -6.48
C GLU A 39 9.96 -1.88 -5.24
N ALA A 40 9.37 -2.25 -4.10
CA ALA A 40 10.10 -2.51 -2.86
C ALA A 40 11.16 -3.60 -3.04
N GLY A 41 10.84 -4.66 -3.78
CA GLY A 41 11.77 -5.74 -4.11
C GLY A 41 12.99 -5.26 -4.91
N LYS A 42 12.80 -4.37 -5.89
CA LYS A 42 13.90 -3.76 -6.64
C LYS A 42 14.79 -2.90 -5.74
N ILE A 43 14.19 -2.14 -4.83
CA ILE A 43 14.93 -1.29 -3.89
C ILE A 43 15.72 -2.15 -2.91
N ARG A 44 15.11 -3.19 -2.32
CA ARG A 44 15.81 -4.15 -1.44
C ARG A 44 17.00 -4.79 -2.14
N LYS A 45 16.83 -5.22 -3.41
CA LYS A 45 17.92 -5.81 -4.18
C LYS A 45 19.08 -4.84 -4.41
N LYS A 46 18.81 -3.54 -4.58
CA LYS A 46 19.86 -2.51 -4.66
C LYS A 46 20.55 -2.32 -3.32
N LEU A 47 19.79 -2.24 -2.23
CA LEU A 47 20.32 -2.07 -0.88
C LEU A 47 21.06 -3.30 -0.34
N SER A 48 20.79 -4.49 -0.86
CA SER A 48 21.51 -5.72 -0.53
C SER A 48 22.76 -5.94 -1.39
N ASN A 49 22.99 -5.12 -2.42
CA ASN A 49 24.18 -5.22 -3.25
C ASN A 49 25.33 -4.46 -2.57
N GLU A 50 26.32 -5.21 -2.09
CA GLU A 50 27.49 -4.66 -1.39
C GLU A 50 28.28 -3.66 -2.24
N GLU A 51 28.37 -3.88 -3.55
CA GLU A 51 29.03 -2.94 -4.48
C GLU A 51 28.30 -1.60 -4.53
N PHE A 52 26.96 -1.64 -4.56
CA PHE A 52 26.14 -0.43 -4.50
C PHE A 52 26.28 0.25 -3.13
N MET A 53 26.30 -0.51 -2.03
CA MET A 53 26.45 0.04 -0.68
C MET A 53 27.82 0.67 -0.44
N ALA A 54 28.87 0.16 -1.08
CA ALA A 54 30.23 0.69 -0.97
C ALA A 54 30.49 1.90 -1.89
N GLN A 55 29.85 1.95 -3.07
CA GLN A 55 30.07 2.99 -4.07
C GLN A 55 29.06 4.14 -4.00
N ALA A 56 27.83 3.88 -3.53
CA ALA A 56 26.79 4.89 -3.52
C ALA A 56 27.01 5.91 -2.38
N PRO A 57 26.80 7.21 -2.64
CA PRO A 57 26.79 8.22 -1.58
C PRO A 57 25.74 7.91 -0.51
N SER A 58 26.04 8.28 0.74
CA SER A 58 25.14 8.07 1.89
C SER A 58 23.73 8.63 1.66
N HIS A 59 23.61 9.82 1.06
CA HIS A 59 22.31 10.43 0.75
C HIS A 59 21.47 9.62 -0.27
N VAL A 60 22.12 8.87 -1.18
CA VAL A 60 21.43 8.00 -2.13
C VAL A 60 20.91 6.76 -1.42
N ILE A 61 21.74 6.16 -0.56
CA ILE A 61 21.36 4.98 0.25
C ILE A 61 20.19 5.33 1.17
N GLU A 62 20.26 6.48 1.85
CA GLU A 62 19.19 6.92 2.76
C GLU A 62 17.89 7.16 2.00
N LYS A 63 17.94 7.86 0.86
CA LYS A 63 16.77 8.06 0.01
C LYS A 63 16.18 6.72 -0.50
N GLN A 64 16.99 5.71 -0.77
CA GLN A 64 16.47 4.38 -1.11
C GLN A 64 15.80 3.71 0.09
N ARG A 65 16.33 3.87 1.31
CA ARG A 65 15.72 3.35 2.54
C ARG A 65 14.39 4.02 2.85
N GLU A 66 14.32 5.35 2.73
CA GLU A 66 13.06 6.11 2.89
C GLU A 66 12.01 5.64 1.89
N ARG A 67 12.37 5.54 0.60
CA ARG A 67 11.45 5.05 -0.43
C ARG A 67 10.99 3.62 -0.18
N LEU A 68 11.85 2.77 0.38
CA LEU A 68 11.46 1.42 0.77
C LEU A 68 10.43 1.45 1.90
N LEU A 69 10.65 2.28 2.91
CA LEU A 69 9.74 2.44 4.04
C LEU A 69 8.37 2.97 3.59
N GLU A 70 8.34 4.00 2.74
CA GLU A 70 7.12 4.56 2.18
C GLU A 70 6.32 3.54 1.36
N ALA A 71 7.02 2.74 0.54
CA ALA A 71 6.40 1.68 -0.25
C ALA A 71 5.80 0.59 0.64
N ASP A 72 6.51 0.19 1.70
CA ASP A 72 6.04 -0.81 2.66
C ASP A 72 4.85 -0.30 3.49
N GLN A 73 4.87 0.96 3.92
CA GLN A 73 3.74 1.58 4.63
C GLN A 73 2.50 1.69 3.74
N SER A 74 2.68 2.11 2.48
CA SER A 74 1.59 2.21 1.51
C SER A 74 0.98 0.84 1.23
N ARG A 75 1.83 -0.17 1.03
CA ARG A 75 1.41 -1.57 0.86
C ARG A 75 0.56 -2.04 2.04
N HIS A 76 1.03 -1.78 3.26
CA HIS A 76 0.32 -2.22 4.47
C HIS A 76 -1.07 -1.60 4.59
N LYS A 77 -1.21 -0.30 4.32
CA LYS A 77 -2.52 0.39 4.30
C LYS A 77 -3.48 -0.22 3.28
N LEU A 78 -2.99 -0.61 2.10
CA LEU A 78 -3.81 -1.27 1.08
C LEU A 78 -4.20 -2.69 1.49
N GLU A 79 -3.30 -3.44 2.12
CA GLU A 79 -3.59 -4.77 2.66
C GLU A 79 -4.69 -4.71 3.74
N GLU A 80 -4.63 -3.74 4.64
CA GLU A 80 -5.70 -3.49 5.61
C GLU A 80 -7.03 -3.13 4.94
N ALA A 81 -7.02 -2.31 3.88
CA ALA A 81 -8.21 -1.97 3.13
C ALA A 81 -8.84 -3.21 2.47
N VAL A 82 -8.03 -4.07 1.86
CA VAL A 82 -8.48 -5.36 1.32
C VAL A 82 -9.03 -6.28 2.42
N GLY A 83 -8.41 -6.28 3.60
CA GLY A 83 -8.88 -7.03 4.78
C GLY A 83 -10.26 -6.58 5.24
N ARG A 84 -10.50 -5.26 5.32
CA ARG A 84 -11.80 -4.69 5.64
C ARG A 84 -12.87 -5.08 4.63
N LEU A 85 -12.56 -5.00 3.32
CA LEU A 85 -13.46 -5.41 2.24
C LEU A 85 -13.78 -6.91 2.22
N SER A 86 -12.89 -7.75 2.76
CA SER A 86 -13.10 -9.20 2.86
C SER A 86 -13.92 -9.60 4.09
N SER A 87 -14.19 -8.66 5.00
CA SER A 87 -14.98 -8.86 6.22
C SER A 87 -16.42 -8.33 6.11
N VAL A 88 -16.80 -7.85 4.92
CA VAL A 88 -18.16 -7.41 4.55
C VAL A 88 -18.87 -8.53 3.81
#